data_AF-A0AB37VAT2-F1
#
_entry.id   AF-A0AB37VAT2-F1
#
_cell.length_a   1.000
_cell.length_b   1.000
_cell.length_c   1.000
_cell.angle_alpha   90.00
_cell.angle_beta   90.00
_cell.angle_gamma   90.00
#
_symmetry.space_group_name_H-M   'P 1'
#
loop_
_entity.id
_entity.type
_entity.pdbx_description
1 polymer ?
#
loop_
_entity_poly.entity_id
_entity_poly.type
_entity_poly.pdbx_seq_one_letter_code
_entity_poly.pdbx_strand_id
1 'polypeptide(L)'
;MCIAISVLIVAGNWVKKHNVMDLIGWVFSLTLVSMLVVIRTPVQIIDYSNVAQVYEVDNVPIGLAIPASLTTRVGNALIQSYEMVFALPDSVTYSKTGMLFGSNLVAKSTDFLSQNPQITTLFSDYVQNCVMGDIFLNHKYSFEELLNSPDPYTLIFANPSPLRG
;
A
#
# COMPACT_ATOMS: atom_id res chain seq x y z
N MET A 1 10.20 -31.77 26.41
CA MET A 1 10.84 -30.97 27.48
C MET A 1 9.88 -29.96 28.13
N CYS A 2 9.14 -29.16 27.37
CA CYS A 2 8.24 -28.13 27.91
C CYS A 2 7.07 -28.68 28.75
N ILE A 3 6.50 -29.84 28.38
CA ILE A 3 5.40 -30.46 29.15
C ILE A 3 5.88 -30.96 30.51
N ALA A 4 7.09 -31.53 30.60
CA ALA A 4 7.65 -31.99 31.87
C ALA A 4 7.88 -30.82 32.84
N ILE A 5 8.39 -29.69 32.33
CA ILE A 5 8.59 -28.47 33.13
C ILE A 5 7.25 -27.90 33.59
N SER A 6 6.22 -27.88 32.73
CA SER A 6 4.90 -27.36 33.12
C SER A 6 4.22 -28.21 34.19
N VAL A 7 4.35 -29.54 34.12
CA VAL A 7 3.87 -30.48 35.16
C VAL A 7 4.55 -30.20 36.50
N LEU A 8 5.87 -30.01 36.52
CA LEU A 8 6.62 -29.75 37.75
C LEU A 8 6.21 -28.42 38.42
N ILE A 9 5.96 -27.38 37.62
CA ILE A 9 5.49 -26.08 38.12
C ILE A 9 4.11 -26.19 38.77
N VAL A 10 3.17 -26.89 38.12
CA VAL A 10 1.82 -27.08 38.68
C VAL A 10 1.85 -27.98 39.91
N ALA A 11 2.67 -29.04 39.92
CA ALA A 11 2.87 -29.87 41.10
C ALA A 11 3.42 -29.06 42.28
N GLY A 12 4.41 -28.18 42.05
CA GLY A 12 4.94 -27.28 43.08
C GLY A 12 3.90 -26.28 43.62
N ASN A 13 3.07 -25.72 42.73
CA ASN A 13 1.98 -24.82 43.13
C ASN A 13 0.88 -25.55 43.91
N TRP A 14 0.55 -26.79 43.51
CA TRP A 14 -0.41 -27.65 44.21
C TRP A 14 0.02 -27.95 45.63
N VAL A 15 1.29 -28.32 45.85
CA VAL A 15 1.83 -28.61 47.20
C VAL A 15 1.77 -27.37 48.11
N LYS A 16 1.92 -26.16 47.55
CA LYS A 16 1.88 -24.91 48.34
C LYS A 16 0.47 -24.42 48.65
N LYS A 17 -0.47 -24.52 47.69
CA LYS A 17 -1.77 -23.84 47.75
C LYS A 17 -2.97 -24.79 47.85
N HIS A 18 -2.81 -26.06 47.50
CA HIS A 18 -3.89 -27.07 47.41
C HIS A 18 -5.15 -26.58 46.68
N ASN A 19 -4.99 -25.69 45.70
CA ASN A 19 -6.11 -25.10 44.98
C ASN A 19 -6.44 -25.91 43.73
N VAL A 20 -7.63 -26.52 43.71
CA VAL A 20 -8.15 -27.31 42.58
C VAL A 20 -8.33 -26.49 41.30
N MET A 21 -8.52 -25.18 41.43
CA MET A 21 -8.75 -24.33 40.27
C MET A 21 -7.50 -24.16 39.40
N ASP A 22 -6.32 -24.18 40.01
CA ASP A 22 -5.04 -24.10 39.29
C ASP A 22 -4.79 -25.37 38.46
N LEU A 23 -5.20 -26.54 38.98
CA LEU A 23 -5.10 -27.81 38.27
C LEU A 23 -6.08 -27.89 37.09
N ILE A 24 -7.34 -27.47 37.31
CA ILE A 24 -8.37 -27.41 36.27
C ILE A 24 -7.95 -26.45 35.15
N GLY A 25 -7.46 -25.25 35.50
CA GLY A 25 -6.97 -24.27 34.53
C GLY A 25 -5.79 -24.79 33.70
N TRP A 26 -4.87 -25.54 34.31
CA TRP A 26 -3.75 -26.16 33.60
C TRP A 26 -4.20 -27.25 32.62
N VAL A 27 -5.08 -28.16 33.05
CA VAL A 27 -5.65 -29.19 32.16
C VAL A 27 -6.39 -28.53 31.00
N PHE A 28 -7.23 -27.54 31.29
CA PHE A 28 -7.97 -26.80 30.28
C PHE A 28 -7.02 -26.16 29.25
N SER A 29 -6.00 -25.44 29.71
CA SER A 29 -5.00 -24.79 28.84
C SER A 29 -4.29 -25.81 27.93
N LEU A 30 -3.86 -26.95 28.48
CA LEU A 30 -3.24 -28.01 27.68
C LEU A 30 -4.19 -28.61 26.65
N THR A 31 -5.44 -28.87 27.02
CA THR A 31 -6.45 -29.41 26.08
C THR A 31 -6.76 -28.41 24.97
N LEU A 32 -6.88 -27.12 25.29
CA LEU A 32 -7.17 -26.06 24.33
C LEU A 32 -6.02 -25.89 23.33
N VAL A 33 -4.77 -25.77 23.80
CA VAL A 33 -3.62 -25.65 22.90
C VAL A 33 -3.46 -26.90 22.03
N SER A 34 -3.69 -28.08 22.60
CA SER A 34 -3.63 -29.33 21.84
C SER A 34 -4.71 -29.38 20.76
N MET A 35 -5.95 -28.97 21.07
CA MET A 35 -7.05 -28.89 20.11
C MET A 35 -6.69 -27.97 18.93
N LEU A 36 -6.10 -26.80 19.21
CA LEU A 36 -5.70 -25.82 18.19
C LEU A 36 -4.62 -26.34 17.23
N VAL A 37 -3.78 -27.29 17.67
CA VAL A 37 -2.67 -27.84 16.87
C VAL A 37 -3.06 -29.14 16.13
N VAL A 38 -3.92 -29.95 16.76
CA VAL A 38 -4.32 -31.27 16.25
C VAL A 38 -5.41 -31.17 15.20
N ILE A 39 -6.36 -30.24 15.36
CA ILE A 39 -7.42 -30.05 14.36
C ILE A 39 -6.83 -29.32 13.15
N ARG A 40 -6.93 -29.96 11.99
CA ARG A 40 -6.37 -29.50 10.73
C ARG A 40 -7.49 -29.21 9.75
N THR A 41 -7.40 -28.08 9.06
CA THR A 41 -8.39 -27.64 8.08
C THR A 41 -7.69 -27.21 6.79
N PRO A 42 -8.28 -27.48 5.61
CA PRO A 42 -7.79 -26.88 4.37
C PRO A 42 -8.05 -25.37 4.38
N VAL A 43 -7.10 -24.59 3.84
CA VAL A 43 -7.20 -23.13 3.73
C VAL A 43 -7.01 -22.74 2.27
N GLN A 44 -7.91 -21.90 1.77
CA GLN A 44 -7.80 -21.33 0.43
C GLN A 44 -7.20 -19.92 0.51
N ILE A 45 -6.20 -19.67 -0.33
CA ILE A 45 -5.54 -18.39 -0.50
C ILE A 45 -6.02 -17.81 -1.82
N ILE A 46 -6.76 -16.70 -1.72
CA ILE A 46 -7.27 -15.94 -2.86
C ILE A 46 -6.47 -14.65 -2.91
N ASP A 47 -5.66 -14.49 -3.96
CA ASP A 47 -4.89 -13.28 -4.21
C ASP A 47 -5.61 -12.39 -5.24
N TYR A 48 -6.05 -11.21 -4.82
CA TYR A 48 -6.76 -10.28 -5.71
C TYR A 48 -5.88 -9.69 -6.83
N SER A 49 -4.55 -9.72 -6.66
CA SER A 49 -3.60 -9.29 -7.69
C SER A 49 -3.52 -10.30 -8.85
N ASN A 50 -3.78 -11.58 -8.58
CA ASN A 50 -3.82 -12.65 -9.57
C ASN A 50 -5.13 -13.43 -9.49
N VAL A 51 -6.16 -12.88 -10.13
CA VAL A 51 -7.53 -13.43 -10.13
C VAL A 51 -7.66 -14.83 -10.77
N ALA A 52 -6.64 -15.34 -11.46
CA ALA A 52 -6.69 -16.61 -12.17
C ALA A 52 -6.16 -17.81 -11.36
N GLN A 53 -5.54 -17.58 -10.20
CA GLN A 53 -4.92 -18.65 -9.41
C GLN A 53 -5.49 -18.65 -7.98
N VAL A 54 -6.21 -19.72 -7.63
CA VAL A 54 -6.63 -20.00 -6.24
C VAL A 54 -5.73 -21.09 -5.72
N TYR A 55 -4.97 -20.80 -4.66
CA TYR A 55 -4.08 -21.77 -4.04
C TYR A 55 -4.79 -22.42 -2.86
N GLU A 56 -4.82 -23.74 -2.82
CA GLU A 56 -5.34 -24.51 -1.69
C GLU A 56 -4.18 -25.14 -0.94
N VAL A 57 -4.13 -24.89 0.37
CA VAL A 57 -3.12 -25.46 1.27
C VAL A 57 -3.81 -26.35 2.27
N ASP A 58 -3.53 -27.65 2.16
CA ASP A 58 -4.08 -28.66 3.06
C ASP A 58 -3.33 -28.71 4.39
N ASN A 59 -3.99 -29.32 5.39
CA ASN A 59 -3.39 -29.69 6.67
C ASN A 59 -2.84 -28.50 7.52
N VAL A 60 -3.54 -27.37 7.51
CA VAL A 60 -3.18 -26.21 8.34
C VAL A 60 -3.81 -26.34 9.74
N PRO A 61 -3.05 -26.18 10.84
CA PRO A 61 -3.62 -26.20 12.18
C PRO A 61 -4.61 -25.05 12.37
N ILE A 62 -5.76 -25.35 13.00
CA ILE A 62 -6.82 -24.36 13.19
C ILE A 62 -6.36 -23.15 14.04
N GLY A 63 -5.41 -23.36 14.96
CA GLY A 63 -4.78 -22.31 15.75
C GLY A 63 -4.02 -21.27 14.93
N LEU A 64 -3.58 -21.61 13.71
CA LEU A 64 -2.99 -20.67 12.76
C LEU A 64 -4.00 -20.17 11.74
N ALA A 65 -4.89 -21.06 11.28
CA ALA A 65 -5.88 -20.74 10.26
C ALA A 65 -6.88 -19.66 10.74
N ILE A 66 -7.37 -19.75 11.98
CA ILE A 66 -8.37 -18.80 12.50
C ILE A 66 -7.81 -17.38 12.55
N PRO A 67 -6.69 -17.09 13.26
CA PRO A 67 -6.16 -15.73 13.33
C PRO A 67 -5.81 -15.17 11.95
N ALA A 68 -5.16 -15.98 11.11
CA ALA A 68 -4.81 -15.56 9.75
C ALA A 68 -6.06 -15.20 8.93
N SER A 69 -7.09 -16.06 8.94
CA SER A 69 -8.33 -15.79 8.19
C SER A 69 -9.04 -14.53 8.68
N LEU A 70 -9.05 -14.28 10.00
CA LEU A 70 -9.70 -13.11 10.58
C LEU A 70 -8.96 -11.84 10.16
N THR A 71 -7.62 -11.82 10.31
CA THR A 71 -6.80 -10.69 9.91
C THR A 71 -6.95 -10.40 8.41
N THR A 72 -6.94 -11.42 7.56
CA THR A 72 -7.14 -11.25 6.11
C THR A 72 -8.52 -10.70 5.79
N ARG A 73 -9.59 -11.19 6.44
CA ARG A 73 -10.96 -10.69 6.21
C ARG A 73 -11.10 -9.23 6.62
N VAL A 74 -10.56 -8.86 7.78
CA VAL A 74 -10.58 -7.47 8.26
C VAL A 74 -9.78 -6.58 7.33
N GLY A 75 -8.56 -6.98 6.97
CA GLY A 75 -7.71 -6.23 6.03
C GLY A 75 -8.39 -6.05 4.67
N ASN A 76 -9.00 -7.11 4.13
CA ASN A 76 -9.72 -7.05 2.88
C ASN A 76 -10.93 -6.09 2.95
N ALA A 77 -11.71 -6.15 4.01
CA ALA A 77 -12.84 -5.22 4.20
C ALA A 77 -12.37 -3.76 4.26
N LEU A 78 -11.26 -3.50 4.96
CA LEU A 78 -10.65 -2.16 5.02
C LEU A 78 -10.19 -1.70 3.64
N ILE A 79 -9.45 -2.53 2.89
CA ILE A 79 -8.97 -2.20 1.55
C ILE A 79 -10.16 -1.94 0.60
N GLN A 80 -11.18 -2.81 0.61
CA GLN A 80 -12.37 -2.63 -0.22
C GLN A 80 -13.12 -1.33 0.12
N SER A 81 -13.23 -0.98 1.41
CA SER A 81 -13.85 0.29 1.81
C SER A 81 -13.05 1.50 1.36
N TYR A 82 -11.72 1.43 1.39
CA TYR A 82 -10.84 2.50 0.91
C TYR A 82 -10.95 2.67 -0.61
N GLU A 83 -10.90 1.57 -1.35
CA GLU A 83 -11.05 1.59 -2.80
C GLU A 83 -12.44 2.08 -3.23
N MET A 84 -13.51 1.73 -2.51
CA MET A 84 -14.85 2.24 -2.82
C MET A 84 -14.94 3.78 -2.76
N VAL A 85 -14.23 4.41 -1.82
CA VAL A 85 -14.29 5.87 -1.61
C VAL A 85 -13.29 6.62 -2.49
N PHE A 86 -12.12 6.03 -2.75
CA PHE A 86 -11.00 6.71 -3.41
C PHE A 86 -10.64 6.14 -4.79
N ALA A 87 -11.39 5.19 -5.34
CA ALA A 87 -11.16 4.72 -6.70
C ALA A 87 -11.54 5.80 -7.72
N LEU A 88 -10.54 6.28 -8.47
CA LEU A 88 -10.77 6.98 -9.73
C LEU A 88 -10.96 5.95 -10.87
N PRO A 89 -11.69 6.31 -11.94
CA PRO A 89 -11.59 5.58 -13.20
C PRO A 89 -10.12 5.65 -13.65
N ASP A 90 -9.44 4.50 -13.78
CA ASP A 90 -7.98 4.33 -13.98
C ASP A 90 -7.06 4.50 -12.75
N SER A 91 -7.59 4.33 -11.52
CA SER A 91 -6.74 4.26 -10.32
C SER A 91 -5.97 2.94 -10.21
N VAL A 92 -4.71 3.05 -9.76
CA VAL A 92 -3.88 1.91 -9.35
C VAL A 92 -4.40 1.37 -8.02
N THR A 93 -5.42 0.52 -8.03
CA THR A 93 -6.02 -0.02 -6.80
C THR A 93 -5.07 -0.99 -6.09
N TYR A 94 -4.96 -0.87 -4.77
CA TYR A 94 -4.09 -1.72 -3.95
C TYR A 94 -4.41 -3.21 -4.13
N SER A 95 -5.68 -3.57 -4.28
CA SER A 95 -6.15 -4.93 -4.53
C SER A 95 -5.59 -5.55 -5.80
N LYS A 96 -5.22 -4.75 -6.80
CA LYS A 96 -4.67 -5.22 -8.09
C LYS A 96 -3.15 -5.20 -8.12
N THR A 97 -2.51 -4.17 -7.58
CA THR A 97 -1.06 -4.01 -7.61
C THR A 97 -0.35 -4.60 -6.38
N GLY A 98 -1.10 -4.92 -5.32
CA GLY A 98 -0.58 -5.44 -4.06
C GLY A 98 0.52 -4.55 -3.48
N MET A 99 1.66 -5.15 -3.15
CA MET A 99 2.82 -4.44 -2.59
C MET A 99 3.42 -3.37 -3.52
N LEU A 100 3.14 -3.43 -4.83
CA LEU A 100 3.61 -2.44 -5.82
C LEU A 100 2.67 -1.23 -5.94
N PHE A 101 1.63 -1.15 -5.11
CA PHE A 101 0.71 0.00 -5.11
C PHE A 101 1.45 1.33 -4.98
N GLY A 102 2.39 1.45 -4.04
CA GLY A 102 3.11 2.70 -3.79
C GLY A 102 3.93 3.17 -4.99
N SER A 103 4.68 2.26 -5.64
CA SER A 103 5.49 2.62 -6.81
C SER A 103 4.62 2.97 -8.02
N ASN A 104 3.54 2.23 -8.25
CA ASN A 104 2.59 2.54 -9.32
C ASN A 104 1.85 3.86 -9.08
N LEU A 105 1.57 4.20 -7.83
CA LEU A 105 0.94 5.48 -7.46
C LEU A 105 1.87 6.67 -7.73
N VAL A 106 3.17 6.54 -7.43
CA VAL A 106 4.19 7.55 -7.76
C VAL A 106 4.42 7.66 -9.27
N ALA A 107 4.46 6.53 -9.98
CA ALA A 107 4.61 6.55 -11.43
C ALA A 107 3.40 7.22 -12.10
N LYS A 108 2.18 6.86 -11.70
CA LYS A 108 0.95 7.47 -12.22
C LYS A 108 0.79 8.93 -11.83
N SER A 109 1.21 9.35 -10.63
CA SER A 109 1.16 10.76 -10.25
C SER A 109 2.15 11.61 -11.04
N THR A 110 3.33 11.06 -11.35
CA THR A 110 4.33 11.71 -12.22
C THR A 110 3.82 11.80 -13.66
N ASP A 111 3.19 10.74 -14.17
CA ASP A 111 2.52 10.76 -15.47
C ASP A 111 1.40 11.82 -15.51
N PHE A 112 0.58 11.95 -14.47
CA PHE A 112 -0.47 12.98 -14.39
C PHE A 112 0.10 14.41 -14.32
N LEU A 113 1.20 14.64 -13.59
CA LEU A 113 1.90 15.92 -13.58
C LEU A 113 2.49 16.27 -14.96
N SER A 114 2.84 15.26 -15.76
CA SER A 114 3.41 15.44 -17.10
C SER A 114 2.35 15.50 -18.23
N GLN A 115 1.19 14.88 -18.03
CA GLN A 115 0.15 14.67 -19.03
C GLN A 115 -1.15 15.42 -18.70
N ASN A 116 -1.10 16.74 -18.50
CA ASN A 116 -2.27 17.53 -18.90
C ASN A 116 -2.04 17.87 -20.38
N PRO A 117 -2.45 17.00 -21.33
CA PRO A 117 -2.02 17.10 -22.73
C PRO A 117 -2.37 18.44 -23.36
N GLN A 118 -3.43 19.11 -22.87
CA GLN A 118 -3.75 20.47 -23.29
C GLN A 118 -2.74 21.50 -22.81
N ILE A 119 -2.27 21.41 -21.56
CA ILE A 119 -1.29 22.36 -21.01
C ILE A 119 0.09 22.11 -21.61
N THR A 120 0.50 20.86 -21.77
CA THR A 120 1.82 20.53 -22.33
C THR A 120 1.95 20.95 -23.80
N THR A 121 0.90 20.73 -24.62
CA THR A 121 0.90 21.23 -26.00
C THR A 121 0.82 22.75 -26.07
N LEU A 122 -0.06 23.38 -25.29
CA LEU A 122 -0.16 24.85 -25.24
C LEU A 122 1.14 25.50 -24.76
N PHE A 123 1.84 24.88 -23.81
CA PHE A 123 3.11 25.37 -23.31
C PHE A 123 4.23 25.19 -24.34
N SER A 124 4.32 24.03 -25.00
CA SER A 124 5.28 23.85 -26.10
C SER A 124 5.02 24.83 -27.25
N ASP A 125 3.75 25.05 -27.63
CA ASP A 125 3.37 26.05 -28.64
C ASP A 125 3.72 27.47 -28.18
N TYR A 126 3.50 27.81 -26.91
CA TYR A 126 3.87 29.10 -26.35
C TYR A 126 5.39 29.32 -26.35
N VAL A 127 6.18 28.31 -25.98
CA VAL A 127 7.64 28.38 -26.00
C VAL A 127 8.18 28.56 -27.42
N GLN A 128 7.66 27.80 -28.38
CA GLN A 128 8.11 27.88 -29.77
C GLN A 128 7.67 29.18 -30.46
N ASN A 129 6.41 29.59 -30.28
CA ASN A 129 5.85 30.73 -31.02
C ASN A 129 6.07 32.07 -30.34
N CYS A 130 6.18 32.13 -29.01
CA CYS A 130 6.25 33.38 -28.25
C CYS A 130 7.62 33.58 -27.58
N VAL A 131 8.14 32.57 -26.88
CA VAL A 131 9.40 32.71 -26.10
C VAL A 131 10.61 32.77 -27.01
N MET A 132 10.72 31.86 -27.98
CA MET A 132 11.79 31.93 -28.97
C MET A 132 11.70 33.19 -29.83
N GLY A 133 10.48 33.64 -30.15
CA GLY A 133 10.27 34.91 -30.83
C GLY A 133 10.79 36.11 -30.04
N ASP A 134 10.52 36.16 -28.73
CA ASP A 134 10.99 37.25 -27.87
C ASP A 134 12.51 37.26 -27.65
N ILE A 135 13.17 36.09 -27.74
CA ILE A 135 14.64 35.97 -27.71
C ILE A 135 15.27 36.43 -29.03
N PHE A 136 14.80 35.92 -30.17
CA PHE A 136 15.47 36.15 -31.47
C PHE A 136 15.06 37.44 -32.18
N LEU A 137 13.82 37.89 -32.04
CA LEU A 137 13.30 39.06 -32.76
C LEU A 137 13.30 40.31 -31.87
N ASN A 138 12.72 40.22 -30.68
CA ASN A 138 12.57 41.37 -29.78
C ASN A 138 13.75 41.56 -28.80
N HIS A 139 14.65 40.58 -28.68
CA HIS A 139 15.81 40.61 -27.77
C HIS A 139 15.45 41.02 -26.32
N LYS A 140 14.29 40.58 -25.81
CA LYS A 140 13.83 40.95 -24.45
C LYS A 140 14.66 40.29 -23.35
N TYR A 141 15.16 39.09 -23.59
CA TYR A 141 16.01 38.29 -22.71
C TYR A 141 16.78 37.27 -23.56
N SER A 142 17.91 36.79 -23.07
CA SER A 142 18.74 35.80 -23.78
C SER A 142 18.50 34.38 -23.29
N PHE A 143 18.89 33.38 -24.08
CA PHE A 143 18.83 31.98 -23.66
C PHE A 143 19.70 31.71 -22.42
N GLU A 144 20.86 32.37 -22.34
CA GLU A 144 21.80 32.31 -21.21
C GLU A 144 21.15 32.86 -19.92
N GLU A 145 20.42 33.96 -20.03
CA GLU A 145 19.73 34.61 -18.92
C GLU A 145 18.52 33.80 -18.44
N LEU A 146 17.83 33.14 -19.37
CA LEU A 146 16.73 32.22 -19.05
C LEU A 146 17.22 30.99 -18.27
N LEU A 147 18.34 30.39 -18.69
CA LEU A 147 18.91 29.18 -18.07
C LEU A 147 19.54 29.43 -16.70
N ASN A 148 20.11 30.62 -16.50
CA ASN A 148 20.77 30.99 -15.25
C ASN A 148 19.85 31.77 -14.29
N SER A 149 18.61 32.07 -14.72
CA SER A 149 17.65 32.77 -13.86
C SER A 149 17.17 31.87 -12.71
N PRO A 150 17.12 32.39 -11.47
CA PRO A 150 16.54 31.67 -10.34
C PRO A 150 15.03 31.45 -10.49
N ASP A 151 14.36 32.19 -11.39
CA ASP A 151 12.95 32.00 -11.71
C ASP A 151 12.68 32.35 -13.19
N PRO A 152 12.76 31.36 -14.10
CA PRO A 152 12.54 31.57 -15.53
C PRO A 152 11.07 31.83 -15.86
N TYR A 153 10.13 31.35 -15.05
CA TYR A 153 8.70 31.49 -15.35
C TYR A 153 8.26 32.95 -15.22
N THR A 154 8.69 33.65 -14.17
CA THR A 154 8.38 35.08 -14.02
C THR A 154 8.98 35.93 -15.13
N LEU A 155 10.18 35.58 -15.63
CA LEU A 155 10.81 36.29 -16.75
C LEU A 155 9.96 36.23 -18.03
N ILE A 156 9.44 35.05 -18.35
CA ILE A 156 8.68 34.79 -19.57
C ILE A 156 7.25 35.38 -19.46
N PHE A 157 6.64 35.32 -18.27
CA PHE A 157 5.26 35.75 -18.05
C PHE A 157 5.11 37.22 -17.62
N ALA A 158 6.18 37.92 -17.25
CA ALA A 158 6.10 39.32 -16.81
C ALA A 158 5.71 40.29 -17.94
N ASN A 159 6.15 40.03 -19.17
CA ASN A 159 5.90 40.90 -20.33
C ASN A 159 5.68 40.07 -21.61
N PRO A 160 4.55 39.37 -21.74
CA PRO A 160 4.25 38.52 -22.90
C PRO A 160 4.22 39.34 -24.20
N SER A 161 4.59 38.70 -25.31
CA SER A 161 4.58 39.34 -26.63
C SER A 161 3.15 39.78 -27.02
N PRO A 162 2.93 40.99 -27.56
CA PRO A 162 1.57 41.50 -27.86
C PRO A 162 0.84 40.77 -28.99
N LEU A 163 1.52 39.88 -29.71
CA LEU A 163 0.98 39.22 -30.91
C LEU A 163 -0.07 38.15 -30.60
N ARG A 164 -0.20 37.74 -29.33
CA ARG A 164 -1.17 36.71 -28.86
C ARG A 164 -1.64 36.97 -27.41
N GLY A 165 -1.89 38.24 -27.06
CA GLY A 165 -2.58 38.65 -25.84
C GLY A 165 -4.02 39.05 -26.12
#